data_AF-A0A368CAF3-F1
#
_entry.id   AF-A0A368CAF3-F1
#
_cell.length_a   1.000
_cell.length_b   1.000
_cell.length_c   1.000
_cell.angle_alpha   90.00
_cell.angle_beta   90.00
_cell.angle_gamma   90.00
#
_symmetry.space_group_name_H-M   'P 1'
#
loop_
_entity.id
_entity.type
_entity.pdbx_description
1 polymer ?
#
loop_
_entity_poly.entity_id
_entity_poly.type
_entity_poly.pdbx_seq_one_letter_code
_entity_poly.pdbx_strand_id
1 'polypeptide(L)' 'RVTEYTQGTFIIDMIDPDANASVWRSVTQSKLKEETIRDQAALDSAAMRVLAGFPPGALPASQ' A
#
# COMPACT_ATOMS: atom_id res chain seq x y z
N ARG A 1 2.20 -5.43 -19.64
CA ARG A 1 1.80 -6.60 -18.81
C ARG A 1 0.53 -6.21 -18.09
N VAL A 2 -0.54 -6.99 -18.19
CA VAL A 2 -1.80 -6.75 -17.45
C VAL A 2 -1.69 -7.48 -16.12
N THR A 3 -2.08 -6.81 -15.03
CA THR A 3 -2.15 -7.41 -13.69
C THR A 3 -3.61 -7.38 -13.25
N GLU A 4 -4.16 -8.54 -12.91
CA GLU A 4 -5.51 -8.65 -12.35
C GLU A 4 -5.43 -8.54 -10.83
N TYR A 5 -6.33 -7.76 -10.24
CA TYR A 5 -6.43 -7.56 -8.80
C TYR A 5 -7.76 -8.11 -8.29
N THR A 6 -7.70 -8.80 -7.16
CA THR A 6 -8.90 -9.26 -6.47
C THR A 6 -9.47 -8.17 -5.57
N GLN A 7 -10.74 -8.26 -5.20
CA GLN A 7 -11.32 -7.38 -4.18
C GLN A 7 -10.49 -7.45 -2.87
N GLY A 8 -10.33 -6.30 -2.21
CA GLY A 8 -9.52 -6.19 -0.98
C GLY A 8 -8.03 -5.98 -1.24
N THR A 9 -7.59 -5.88 -2.50
CA THR A 9 -6.23 -5.42 -2.83
C THR A 9 -6.09 -3.92 -2.59
N PHE A 10 -5.06 -3.55 -1.83
CA PHE A 10 -4.63 -2.17 -1.62
C PHE A 10 -3.38 -1.91 -2.47
N ILE A 11 -3.45 -0.83 -3.25
CA ILE A 11 -2.36 -0.37 -4.11
C ILE A 11 -2.05 1.06 -3.74
N ILE A 12 -0.78 1.35 -3.46
CA ILE A 12 -0.29 2.71 -3.30
C ILE A 12 0.77 2.96 -4.35
N ASP A 13 0.60 4.06 -5.07
CA ASP A 13 1.58 4.59 -6.00
C ASP A 13 2.13 5.91 -5.48
N MET A 14 3.45 6.02 -5.50
CA MET A 14 4.12 7.30 -5.37
C MET A 14 4.46 7.80 -6.76
N ILE A 15 3.96 8.99 -7.08
CA ILE A 15 4.25 9.72 -8.31
C ILE A 15 5.23 10.83 -7.99
N ASP A 16 6.34 10.89 -8.73
CA ASP A 16 7.19 12.06 -8.78
C ASP A 16 6.57 13.06 -9.78
N PRO A 17 6.12 14.25 -9.34
CA PRO A 17 5.49 15.22 -10.21
C PRO A 17 6.46 15.81 -11.25
N ASP A 18 7.75 15.90 -10.94
CA ASP A 18 8.76 16.47 -11.85
C ASP A 18 9.07 15.49 -12.97
N ALA A 19 9.13 14.19 -12.65
CA ALA A 19 9.30 13.13 -13.64
C ALA A 19 7.98 12.72 -14.32
N ASN A 20 6.83 13.12 -13.76
CA ASN A 20 5.48 12.70 -14.15
C ASN A 20 5.37 11.16 -14.28
N ALA A 21 5.97 10.45 -13.33
CA ALA A 21 6.11 8.99 -13.37
C ALA A 21 5.98 8.37 -11.98
N SER A 22 5.51 7.11 -11.94
CA SER A 22 5.50 6.33 -10.69
C SER A 22 6.92 5.89 -10.35
N VAL A 23 7.43 6.37 -9.22
CA VAL A 23 8.78 6.04 -8.71
C VAL A 23 8.75 4.88 -7.73
N TRP A 24 7.58 4.53 -7.22
CA TRP A 24 7.38 3.41 -6.31
C TRP A 24 5.93 2.95 -6.29
N ARG A 25 5.74 1.64 -6.09
CA ARG A 25 4.44 0.99 -5.91
C ARG A 25 4.52 -0.06 -4.82
N SER A 26 3.52 -0.08 -3.95
CA SER A 26 3.27 -1.21 -3.05
C SER A 26 1.91 -1.81 -3.34
N VAL A 27 1.87 -3.14 -3.35
CA VAL A 27 0.67 -3.94 -3.57
C VAL A 27 0.55 -4.89 -2.40
N THR A 28 -0.55 -4.80 -1.66
CA THR A 28 -0.86 -5.76 -0.59
C THR A 28 -2.27 -6.30 -0.76
N GLN A 29 -2.45 -7.57 -0.46
CA GLN A 29 -3.77 -8.16 -0.37
C GLN A 29 -4.21 -8.08 1.09
N SER A 30 -5.19 -7.22 1.36
CA SER A 30 -5.76 -7.12 2.70
C SER A 30 -6.94 -8.08 2.85
N LYS A 31 -7.24 -8.49 4.09
CA LYS A 31 -8.50 -9.19 4.41
C LYS A 31 -9.68 -8.23 4.55
N LEU A 32 -9.54 -6.96 4.17
CA LEU A 32 -10.60 -5.97 4.26
C LEU A 32 -11.69 -6.34 3.25
N LYS A 33 -12.87 -6.63 3.78
CA LYS A 33 -14.10 -6.85 3.02
C LYS A 33 -14.98 -5.60 3.19
N GLU A 34 -16.04 -5.50 2.41
CA GLU A 34 -17.01 -4.37 2.47
C GLU A 34 -17.49 -4.06 3.91
N GLU A 35 -17.61 -5.09 4.75
CA GLU A 35 -18.04 -5.00 6.14
C GLU A 35 -16.97 -4.36 7.07
N THR A 36 -15.69 -4.57 6.78
CA THR A 36 -14.56 -4.15 7.63
C THR A 36 -13.86 -2.88 7.11
N ILE A 37 -14.28 -2.34 5.98
CA ILE A 37 -13.70 -1.10 5.43
C ILE A 37 -13.99 0.14 6.29
N ARG A 38 -14.95 0.06 7.22
CA ARG A 38 -15.25 1.10 8.22
C ARG A 38 -14.55 0.88 9.56
N ASP A 39 -13.84 -0.24 9.72
CA ASP A 39 -13.08 -0.52 10.93
C ASP A 39 -11.71 0.17 10.85
N GLN A 40 -11.53 1.20 11.68
CA GLN A 40 -10.29 1.97 11.74
C GLN A 40 -9.07 1.10 12.07
N ALA A 41 -9.20 0.12 12.98
CA ALA A 41 -8.07 -0.73 13.36
C ALA A 41 -7.65 -1.66 12.21
N ALA A 42 -8.62 -2.12 11.41
CA ALA A 42 -8.36 -2.92 10.23
C ALA A 42 -7.70 -2.09 9.11
N LEU A 43 -8.13 -0.83 8.94
CA LEU A 43 -7.51 0.14 8.02
C LEU A 43 -6.08 0.47 8.43
N ASP A 44 -5.84 0.80 9.70
CA ASP A 44 -4.49 1.12 10.22
C ASP A 44 -3.52 -0.03 10.02
N SER A 45 -3.97 -1.25 10.30
CA SER A 45 -3.16 -2.45 10.09
C SER A 45 -2.85 -2.71 8.61
N ALA A 46 -3.78 -2.40 7.71
CA ALA A 46 -3.54 -2.48 6.27
C ALA A 46 -2.58 -1.39 5.79
N ALA A 47 -2.73 -0.16 6.29
CA ALA A 47 -1.84 0.98 6.01
C ALA A 47 -0.40 0.67 6.43
N MET A 48 -0.20 0.16 7.65
CA MET A 48 1.12 -0.29 8.10
C MET A 48 1.74 -1.34 7.18
N ARG A 49 0.95 -2.31 6.71
CA ARG A 49 1.44 -3.36 5.81
C ARG A 49 1.82 -2.82 4.43
N VAL A 50 0.99 -1.96 3.84
CA VAL A 50 1.26 -1.44 2.49
C VAL A 50 2.40 -0.41 2.50
N LEU A 51 2.60 0.31 3.60
CA LEU A 51 3.66 1.31 3.76
C LEU A 51 4.96 0.77 4.40
N ALA A 52 5.03 -0.50 4.79
CA ALA A 52 6.19 -1.05 5.51
C ALA A 52 7.53 -0.90 4.74
N GLY A 53 7.50 -0.86 3.41
CA GLY A 53 8.67 -0.67 2.55
C GLY A 53 8.83 0.76 2.02
N PHE A 54 8.09 1.71 2.58
CA PHE A 54 8.11 3.10 2.19
C PHE A 54 8.92 3.96 3.18
N PRO A 55 9.73 4.94 2.70
CA PRO A 55 10.10 5.17 1.30
C PRO A 55 11.07 4.10 0.78
N PRO A 56 11.15 3.90 -0.55
CA PRO A 56 12.11 2.98 -1.15
C PRO A 56 13.53 3.30 -0.69
N GLY A 57 14.18 2.32 -0.06
CA GLY A 57 15.56 2.47 0.44
C GLY A 57 15.67 3.01 1.87
N ALA A 58 14.57 3.33 2.55
CA ALA A 58 14.62 3.54 4.00
C ALA A 58 14.92 2.21 4.70
N LEU A 59 16.01 2.17 5.45
CA LEU A 59 16.24 1.10 6.41
C LEU A 59 15.12 1.17 7.47
N PRO A 60 14.53 0.04 7.89
CA PRO A 60 13.60 0.05 9.00
C PRO A 60 14.30 0.69 10.20
N ALA A 61 13.63 1.63 10.88
CA ALA A 61 14.17 2.25 12.07
C ALA A 61 14.60 1.14 13.05
N SER A 62 15.90 1.09 13.37
CA SER A 62 16.43 0.19 14.39
C SER A 62 15.61 0.41 15.66
N GLN A 63 14.88 -0.62 16.10
CA GLN A 63 14.27 -0.64 17.43
C GLN A 63 15.34 -0.69 18.51
#